data_AF-A0A7C6SCB0-F1
#
_entry.id   AF-A0A7C6SCB0-F1
#
_cell.length_a   1.000
_cell.length_b   1.000
_cell.length_c   1.000
_cell.angle_alpha   90.00
_cell.angle_beta   90.00
_cell.angle_gamma   90.00
#
_symmetry.space_group_name_H-M   'P 1'
#
loop_
_entity.id
_entity.type
_entity.pdbx_description
1 polymer ?
#
loop_
_entity_poly.entity_id
_entity_poly.type
_entity_poly.pdbx_seq_one_letter_code
_entity_poly.pdbx_strand_id
1 'polypeptide(L)'
;MDLKTIELEILKINEEFITYLDEANLDAEDNVNEVIQELKNKVDEKSTFIKSLESKLIGLDNDYQEKLNNFQNELETILKETKEVKFDLEKAKVELEKQKEEELKPFLQALKKQRSEITSKITSLKKELSFLQKENKNKLTEEEKNFKNREIEYTRRMDIDLTRASDANIKQYSELEKSILETEDVRKIREVQKKINSIRLVGIKENLEIKNKYAVLNYENQLAYKKFLEKVELDNQVLTEEFKQRMRNLEYELELLDLEEEEKIALLDLNNELKLREFERENELDLCKFEEEKANKYTNLHKELLDVMTVDNKEKFSSLTEINSEMKEFYLDQLTSHIEGNQYQVDLKQTIINKLLENLRQYIESFKDLLVVVYSDYINKRKILIEEYLKQLNQQMTKFNNLVKIMVRNLDSQIKASISAIKEFWNETDQANKKLYNKLSNALNSGFKNKELEAHTKFRQVETEIKTAHIKDQEEYNKKLNVINKKTKKIVNDFNIKKKDI
;
A
#
# COMPACT_ATOMS: atom_id res chain seq x y z
N MET A 1 37.78 -91.89 -9.47
CA MET A 1 37.04 -91.17 -10.51
C MET A 1 37.90 -91.18 -11.77
N ASP A 2 37.30 -91.28 -12.96
CA ASP A 2 38.02 -91.21 -14.25
C ASP A 2 38.19 -89.73 -14.65
N LEU A 3 39.30 -89.38 -15.30
CA LEU A 3 39.54 -88.07 -15.91
C LEU A 3 38.38 -87.62 -16.81
N LYS A 4 37.79 -88.55 -17.58
CA LYS A 4 36.61 -88.27 -18.41
C LYS A 4 35.37 -87.86 -17.62
N THR A 5 35.21 -88.35 -16.39
CA THR A 5 34.06 -87.98 -15.54
C THR A 5 34.19 -86.53 -15.07
N ILE A 6 35.40 -86.13 -14.66
CA ILE A 6 35.70 -84.76 -14.20
C ILE A 6 35.56 -83.76 -15.36
N GLU A 7 36.00 -84.12 -16.56
CA GLU A 7 35.87 -83.29 -17.76
C GLU A 7 34.39 -83.05 -18.16
N LEU A 8 33.54 -84.08 -18.00
CA LEU A 8 32.09 -83.96 -18.22
C LEU A 8 31.38 -83.11 -17.13
N GLU A 9 31.78 -83.23 -15.86
CA GLU A 9 31.25 -82.38 -14.78
C GLU A 9 31.61 -80.90 -15.00
N ILE A 10 32.84 -80.61 -15.42
CA ILE A 10 33.29 -79.26 -15.76
C ILE A 10 32.50 -78.67 -16.94
N LEU A 11 32.26 -79.45 -18.00
CA LEU A 11 31.43 -79.00 -19.12
C LEU A 11 29.99 -78.70 -18.71
N LYS A 12 29.39 -79.57 -17.88
CA LYS A 12 28.02 -79.39 -17.38
C LYS A 12 27.87 -78.14 -16.51
N ILE A 13 28.85 -77.84 -15.65
CA ILE A 13 28.88 -76.60 -14.86
C ILE A 13 28.95 -75.37 -15.78
N ASN A 14 29.71 -75.42 -16.87
CA ASN A 14 29.77 -74.32 -17.84
C ASN A 14 28.45 -74.15 -18.61
N GLU A 15 27.81 -75.24 -19.06
CA GLU A 15 26.50 -75.17 -19.75
C GLU A 15 25.41 -74.60 -18.81
N GLU A 16 25.30 -75.11 -17.58
CA GLU A 16 24.35 -74.61 -16.58
C GLU A 16 24.60 -73.14 -16.22
N PHE A 17 25.86 -72.67 -16.26
CA PHE A 17 26.19 -71.27 -16.04
C PHE A 17 25.82 -70.38 -17.23
N ILE A 18 26.02 -70.84 -18.46
CA ILE A 18 25.64 -70.10 -19.68
C ILE A 18 24.12 -69.97 -19.78
N THR A 19 23.36 -71.06 -19.60
CA THR A 19 21.89 -71.01 -19.61
C THR A 19 21.35 -70.07 -18.54
N TYR A 20 21.94 -70.07 -17.33
CA TYR A 20 21.54 -69.14 -16.27
C TYR A 20 21.86 -67.66 -16.60
N LEU A 21 22.95 -67.38 -17.32
CA LEU A 21 23.26 -66.02 -17.79
C LEU A 21 22.28 -65.55 -18.88
N ASP A 22 21.89 -66.44 -19.79
CA ASP A 22 20.91 -66.12 -20.84
C ASP A 22 19.51 -65.89 -20.24
N GLU A 23 19.06 -66.72 -19.29
CA GLU A 23 17.81 -66.52 -18.53
C GLU A 23 17.85 -65.20 -17.73
N ALA A 24 18.93 -64.91 -17.01
CA ALA A 24 19.06 -63.68 -16.23
C ALA A 24 19.15 -62.40 -17.09
N ASN A 25 19.64 -62.50 -18.34
CA ASN A 25 19.60 -61.39 -19.29
C ASN A 25 18.19 -61.16 -19.83
N LEU A 26 17.43 -62.22 -20.14
CA LEU A 26 16.03 -62.12 -20.58
C LEU A 26 15.14 -61.50 -19.49
N ASP A 27 15.23 -61.99 -18.24
CA ASP A 27 14.51 -61.40 -17.09
C ASP A 27 14.87 -59.91 -16.88
N ALA A 28 16.11 -59.52 -17.18
CA ALA A 28 16.55 -58.14 -17.09
C ALA A 28 16.03 -57.26 -18.25
N GLU A 29 15.97 -57.79 -19.48
CA GLU A 29 15.39 -57.09 -20.62
C GLU A 29 13.87 -56.91 -20.45
N ASP A 30 13.14 -57.94 -20.00
CA ASP A 30 11.69 -57.87 -19.80
C ASP A 30 11.31 -56.86 -18.71
N ASN A 31 12.00 -56.85 -17.56
CA ASN A 31 11.76 -55.84 -16.52
C ASN A 31 12.13 -54.42 -16.96
N VAL A 32 13.17 -54.24 -17.77
CA VAL A 32 13.50 -52.93 -18.36
C VAL A 32 12.41 -52.48 -19.33
N ASN A 33 11.85 -53.40 -20.13
CA ASN A 33 10.75 -53.12 -21.04
C ASN A 33 9.45 -52.77 -20.29
N GLU A 34 9.15 -53.45 -19.17
CA GLU A 34 8.00 -53.14 -18.32
C GLU A 34 8.10 -51.72 -17.73
N VAL A 35 9.23 -51.39 -17.09
CA VAL A 35 9.48 -50.04 -16.55
C VAL A 35 9.43 -48.96 -17.64
N ILE A 36 9.97 -49.22 -18.84
CA ILE A 36 9.85 -48.30 -19.98
C ILE A 36 8.39 -48.12 -20.41
N GLN A 37 7.57 -49.16 -20.36
CA GLN A 37 6.17 -49.09 -20.76
C GLN A 37 5.30 -48.38 -19.70
N GLU A 38 5.56 -48.60 -18.41
CA GLU A 38 4.94 -47.82 -17.33
C GLU A 38 5.28 -46.33 -17.44
N LEU A 39 6.55 -45.99 -17.67
CA LEU A 39 6.99 -44.61 -17.85
C LEU A 39 6.32 -43.94 -19.07
N LYS A 40 6.15 -44.66 -20.18
CA LYS A 40 5.40 -44.16 -21.35
C LYS A 40 3.92 -43.90 -21.03
N ASN A 41 3.25 -44.87 -20.38
CA ASN A 41 1.84 -44.72 -20.00
C ASN A 41 1.65 -43.50 -19.08
N LYS A 42 2.50 -43.32 -18.06
CA LYS A 42 2.47 -42.14 -17.17
C LYS A 42 2.72 -40.82 -17.92
N VAL A 43 3.60 -40.82 -18.94
CA VAL A 43 3.83 -39.64 -19.79
C VAL A 43 2.59 -39.29 -20.60
N ASP A 44 1.91 -40.27 -21.20
CA ASP A 44 0.69 -40.04 -22.00
C ASP A 44 -0.50 -39.59 -21.13
N GLU A 45 -0.66 -40.16 -19.93
CA GLU A 45 -1.66 -39.73 -18.94
C GLU A 45 -1.43 -38.29 -18.48
N LYS A 46 -0.23 -37.94 -17.99
CA LYS A 46 0.08 -36.58 -17.53
C LYS A 46 0.08 -35.57 -18.70
N SER A 47 0.45 -35.97 -19.92
CA SER A 47 0.32 -35.15 -21.15
C SER A 47 -1.15 -34.83 -21.48
N THR A 48 -2.04 -35.81 -21.33
CA THR A 48 -3.49 -35.63 -21.53
C THR A 48 -4.09 -34.74 -20.45
N PHE A 49 -3.68 -34.92 -19.20
CA PHE A 49 -4.06 -34.06 -18.08
C PHE A 49 -3.63 -32.59 -18.32
N ILE A 50 -2.36 -32.35 -18.68
CA ILE A 50 -1.83 -30.99 -18.98
C ILE A 50 -2.67 -30.33 -20.08
N LYS A 51 -2.95 -31.01 -21.20
CA LYS A 51 -3.80 -30.47 -22.27
C LYS A 51 -5.21 -30.14 -21.81
N SER A 52 -5.78 -30.92 -20.90
CA SER A 52 -7.11 -30.63 -20.34
C SER A 52 -7.09 -29.39 -19.42
N LEU A 53 -6.02 -29.18 -18.65
CA LEU A 53 -5.82 -27.97 -17.84
C LEU A 53 -5.54 -26.73 -18.70
N GLU A 54 -4.72 -26.84 -19.75
CA GLU A 54 -4.50 -25.78 -20.74
C GLU A 54 -5.83 -25.35 -21.38
N SER A 55 -6.66 -26.31 -21.80
CA SER A 55 -7.98 -26.04 -22.37
C SER A 55 -8.91 -25.35 -21.37
N LYS A 56 -8.86 -25.75 -20.08
CA LYS A 56 -9.62 -25.12 -19.00
C LYS A 56 -9.15 -23.69 -18.71
N LEU A 57 -7.84 -23.44 -18.71
CA LEU A 57 -7.25 -22.10 -18.53
C LEU A 57 -7.62 -21.17 -19.70
N ILE A 58 -7.59 -21.65 -20.94
CA ILE A 58 -8.01 -20.88 -22.13
C ILE A 58 -9.52 -20.57 -22.06
N GLY A 59 -10.35 -21.54 -21.65
CA GLY A 59 -11.78 -21.33 -21.46
C GLY A 59 -12.07 -20.23 -20.42
N LEU A 60 -11.42 -20.31 -19.26
CA LEU A 60 -11.53 -19.29 -18.21
C LEU A 60 -11.08 -17.91 -18.72
N ASP A 61 -9.92 -17.80 -19.39
CA ASP A 61 -9.40 -16.50 -19.84
C ASP A 61 -10.32 -15.85 -20.89
N ASN A 62 -10.93 -16.63 -21.79
CA ASN A 62 -11.94 -16.15 -22.73
C ASN A 62 -13.20 -15.64 -22.00
N ASP A 63 -13.76 -16.42 -21.08
CA ASP A 63 -14.93 -16.03 -20.26
C ASP A 63 -14.65 -14.76 -19.45
N TYR A 64 -13.42 -14.60 -18.96
CA TYR A 64 -12.98 -13.40 -18.25
C TYR A 64 -12.84 -12.20 -19.20
N GLN A 65 -12.25 -12.34 -20.38
CA GLN A 65 -12.17 -11.24 -21.36
C GLN A 65 -13.55 -10.79 -21.86
N GLU A 66 -14.51 -11.70 -22.06
CA GLU A 66 -15.87 -11.34 -22.43
C GLU A 66 -16.56 -10.52 -21.32
N LYS A 67 -16.48 -10.96 -20.06
CA LYS A 67 -16.98 -10.19 -18.91
C LYS A 67 -16.33 -8.82 -18.79
N LEU A 68 -15.00 -8.75 -18.96
CA LEU A 68 -14.24 -7.50 -18.83
C LEU A 68 -14.62 -6.49 -19.92
N ASN A 69 -14.80 -6.95 -21.16
CA ASN A 69 -15.31 -6.13 -22.26
C ASN A 69 -16.76 -5.65 -22.01
N ASN A 70 -17.63 -6.51 -21.47
CA ASN A 70 -19.00 -6.12 -21.12
C ASN A 70 -19.02 -5.04 -20.03
N PHE A 71 -18.24 -5.19 -18.96
CA PHE A 71 -18.08 -4.15 -17.94
C PHE A 71 -17.53 -2.83 -18.52
N GLN A 72 -16.56 -2.88 -19.44
CA GLN A 72 -16.04 -1.67 -20.10
C GLN A 72 -17.12 -0.96 -20.94
N ASN A 73 -17.91 -1.70 -21.70
CA ASN A 73 -19.01 -1.15 -22.49
C ASN A 73 -20.11 -0.53 -21.61
N GLU A 74 -20.43 -1.15 -20.48
CA GLU A 74 -21.38 -0.61 -19.50
C GLU A 74 -20.84 0.66 -18.81
N LEU A 75 -19.56 0.69 -18.42
CA LEU A 75 -18.90 1.89 -17.89
C LEU A 75 -18.92 3.04 -18.90
N GLU A 76 -18.61 2.78 -20.18
CA GLU A 76 -18.72 3.79 -21.24
C GLU A 76 -20.16 4.28 -21.44
N THR A 77 -21.15 3.40 -21.30
CA THR A 77 -22.57 3.74 -21.43
C THR A 77 -23.00 4.65 -20.29
N ILE A 78 -22.69 4.30 -19.04
CA ILE A 78 -22.94 5.13 -17.84
C ILE A 78 -22.28 6.51 -18.00
N LEU A 79 -21.03 6.57 -18.48
CA LEU A 79 -20.33 7.84 -18.71
C LEU A 79 -21.01 8.71 -19.79
N LYS A 80 -21.62 8.10 -20.81
CA LYS A 80 -22.36 8.79 -21.88
C LYS A 80 -23.81 9.14 -21.52
N GLU A 81 -24.39 8.59 -20.45
CA GLU A 81 -25.73 9.01 -19.96
C GLU A 81 -25.76 10.52 -19.69
N THR A 82 -26.63 11.25 -20.40
CA THR A 82 -26.95 12.67 -20.17
C THR A 82 -28.41 12.81 -19.76
N LYS A 83 -28.73 13.87 -19.01
CA LYS A 83 -30.08 14.14 -18.53
C LYS A 83 -30.63 15.40 -19.19
N GLU A 84 -31.87 15.32 -19.67
CA GLU A 84 -32.61 16.48 -20.16
C GLU A 84 -33.02 17.39 -18.99
N VAL A 85 -33.11 18.70 -19.25
CA VAL A 85 -33.45 19.69 -18.23
C VAL A 85 -34.92 19.56 -17.86
N LYS A 86 -35.21 19.40 -16.56
CA LYS A 86 -36.56 19.14 -16.04
C LYS A 86 -37.56 20.29 -16.31
N PHE A 87 -37.10 21.53 -16.26
CA PHE A 87 -37.89 22.73 -16.60
C PHE A 87 -37.17 23.58 -17.64
N ASP A 88 -37.85 23.86 -18.76
CA ASP A 88 -37.45 24.87 -19.73
C ASP A 88 -37.70 26.27 -19.15
N LEU A 89 -36.62 26.93 -18.73
CA LEU A 89 -36.65 28.25 -18.09
C LEU A 89 -37.13 29.36 -19.03
N GLU A 90 -36.81 29.30 -20.33
CA GLU A 90 -37.20 30.33 -21.28
C GLU A 90 -38.71 30.23 -21.59
N LYS A 91 -39.22 29.00 -21.72
CA LYS A 91 -40.67 28.77 -21.83
C LYS A 91 -41.41 29.16 -20.55
N ALA A 92 -40.88 28.82 -19.38
CA ALA A 92 -41.48 29.19 -18.09
C ALA A 92 -41.53 30.72 -17.91
N LYS A 93 -40.48 31.45 -18.31
CA LYS A 93 -40.42 32.91 -18.29
C LYS A 93 -41.46 33.56 -19.21
N VAL A 94 -41.65 33.04 -20.43
CA VAL A 94 -42.71 33.52 -21.34
C VAL A 94 -44.11 33.29 -20.76
N GLU A 95 -44.35 32.14 -20.13
CA GLU A 95 -45.63 31.80 -19.49
C GLU A 95 -45.91 32.71 -18.27
N LEU A 96 -44.89 33.00 -17.45
CA LEU A 96 -44.97 33.89 -16.29
C LEU A 96 -45.19 35.36 -16.67
N GLU A 97 -44.54 35.84 -17.74
CA GLU A 97 -44.75 37.21 -18.21
C GLU A 97 -46.17 37.40 -18.75
N LYS A 98 -46.70 36.39 -19.47
CA LYS A 98 -48.10 36.39 -19.91
C LYS A 98 -49.08 36.39 -18.74
N GLN A 99 -48.83 35.62 -17.68
CA GLN A 99 -49.65 35.64 -16.46
C GLN A 99 -49.63 37.03 -15.79
N LYS A 100 -48.46 37.68 -15.71
CA LYS A 100 -48.31 39.05 -15.22
C LYS A 100 -49.10 40.05 -16.07
N GLU A 101 -49.07 39.96 -17.41
CA GLU A 101 -49.89 40.80 -18.29
C GLU A 101 -51.39 40.60 -18.05
N GLU A 102 -51.83 39.35 -17.88
CA GLU A 102 -53.24 39.01 -17.60
C GLU A 102 -53.70 39.55 -16.23
N GLU A 103 -52.85 39.56 -15.20
CA GLU A 103 -53.15 40.12 -13.87
C GLU A 103 -53.09 41.66 -13.83
N LEU A 104 -52.12 42.29 -14.53
CA LEU A 104 -51.99 43.74 -14.60
C LEU A 104 -53.16 44.39 -15.35
N LYS A 105 -53.68 43.74 -16.40
CA LYS A 105 -54.72 44.30 -17.28
C LYS A 105 -55.98 44.82 -16.57
N PRO A 106 -56.65 44.09 -15.65
CA PRO A 106 -57.79 44.63 -14.89
C PRO A 106 -57.38 45.74 -13.92
N PHE A 107 -56.20 45.65 -13.30
CA PHE A 107 -55.69 46.65 -12.37
C PHE A 107 -55.41 47.99 -13.05
N LEU A 108 -54.68 47.98 -14.17
CA LEU A 108 -54.41 49.17 -14.99
C LEU A 108 -55.70 49.81 -15.54
N GLN A 109 -56.73 49.02 -15.85
CA GLN A 109 -58.04 49.55 -16.23
C GLN A 109 -58.75 50.27 -15.08
N ALA A 110 -58.64 49.74 -13.84
CA ALA A 110 -59.19 50.37 -12.65
C ALA A 110 -58.49 51.71 -12.34
N LEU A 111 -57.15 51.72 -12.31
CA LEU A 111 -56.35 52.94 -12.12
C LEU A 111 -56.65 54.00 -13.18
N LYS A 112 -56.68 53.61 -14.47
CA LYS A 112 -57.02 54.51 -15.57
C LYS A 112 -58.40 55.15 -15.39
N LYS A 113 -59.39 54.38 -14.89
CA LYS A 113 -60.72 54.91 -14.57
C LYS A 113 -60.64 55.93 -13.44
N GLN A 114 -60.00 55.61 -12.32
CA GLN A 114 -59.82 56.53 -11.19
C GLN A 114 -59.10 57.82 -11.58
N ARG A 115 -57.98 57.75 -12.32
CA ARG A 115 -57.25 58.93 -12.82
C ARG A 115 -58.14 59.83 -13.69
N SER A 116 -58.98 59.24 -14.55
CA SER A 116 -59.96 60.00 -15.36
C SER A 116 -61.08 60.64 -14.54
N GLU A 117 -61.57 59.96 -13.50
CA GLU A 117 -62.57 60.50 -12.57
C GLU A 117 -61.99 61.68 -11.76
N ILE A 118 -60.75 61.56 -11.27
CA ILE A 118 -60.05 62.65 -10.56
C ILE A 118 -59.76 63.84 -11.49
N THR A 119 -59.26 63.59 -12.70
CA THR A 119 -59.04 64.64 -13.72
C THR A 119 -60.34 65.39 -14.06
N SER A 120 -61.47 64.67 -14.11
CA SER A 120 -62.79 65.27 -14.30
C SER A 120 -63.22 66.14 -13.10
N LYS A 121 -62.96 65.70 -11.86
CA LYS A 121 -63.20 66.52 -10.64
C LYS A 121 -62.36 67.80 -10.66
N ILE A 122 -61.05 67.72 -10.93
CA ILE A 122 -60.17 68.90 -11.06
C ILE A 122 -60.69 69.87 -12.13
N THR A 123 -61.09 69.35 -13.30
CA THR A 123 -61.65 70.16 -14.39
C THR A 123 -62.97 70.83 -14.00
N SER A 124 -63.80 70.16 -13.20
CA SER A 124 -65.07 70.69 -12.69
C SER A 124 -64.85 71.80 -11.66
N LEU A 125 -63.93 71.61 -10.71
CA LEU A 125 -63.51 72.64 -9.76
C LEU A 125 -62.96 73.89 -10.46
N LYS A 126 -62.15 73.74 -11.52
CA LYS A 126 -61.65 74.86 -12.33
C LYS A 126 -62.79 75.66 -12.98
N LYS A 127 -63.84 74.99 -13.47
CA LYS A 127 -65.03 75.63 -14.04
C LYS A 127 -65.88 76.34 -12.98
N GLU A 128 -66.07 75.71 -11.83
CA GLU A 128 -66.84 76.26 -10.70
C GLU A 128 -66.18 77.52 -10.13
N LEU A 129 -64.86 77.50 -9.89
CA LEU A 129 -64.09 78.68 -9.47
C LEU A 129 -64.24 79.84 -10.48
N SER A 130 -64.10 79.55 -11.77
CA SER A 130 -64.27 80.54 -12.85
C SER A 130 -65.69 81.14 -12.88
N PHE A 131 -66.71 80.31 -12.64
CA PHE A 131 -68.10 80.75 -12.54
C PHE A 131 -68.32 81.68 -11.34
N LEU A 132 -67.87 81.28 -10.14
CA LEU A 132 -68.04 82.07 -8.91
C LEU A 132 -67.29 83.41 -8.97
N GLN A 133 -66.06 83.42 -9.46
CA GLN A 133 -65.29 84.66 -9.69
C GLN A 133 -66.01 85.59 -10.68
N LYS A 134 -66.62 85.04 -11.74
CA LYS A 134 -67.42 85.82 -12.71
C LYS A 134 -68.70 86.37 -12.08
N GLU A 135 -69.38 85.60 -11.25
CA GLU A 135 -70.57 86.05 -10.51
C GLU A 135 -70.23 87.21 -9.56
N ASN A 136 -69.16 87.09 -8.78
CA ASN A 136 -68.68 88.15 -7.89
C ASN A 136 -68.27 89.41 -8.67
N LYS A 137 -67.61 89.26 -9.82
CA LYS A 137 -67.29 90.39 -10.71
C LYS A 137 -68.53 91.08 -11.29
N ASN A 138 -69.58 90.31 -11.61
CA ASN A 138 -70.86 90.87 -12.06
C ASN A 138 -71.51 91.69 -10.93
N LYS A 139 -71.56 91.17 -9.70
CA LYS A 139 -72.07 91.89 -8.52
C LYS A 139 -71.30 93.20 -8.26
N LEU A 140 -69.97 93.17 -8.39
CA LEU A 140 -69.13 94.39 -8.29
C LEU A 140 -69.48 95.42 -9.37
N THR A 141 -69.67 94.97 -10.62
CA THR A 141 -70.03 95.84 -11.76
C THR A 141 -71.42 96.45 -11.60
N GLU A 142 -72.35 95.74 -10.96
CA GLU A 142 -73.70 96.21 -10.65
C GLU A 142 -73.69 97.24 -9.51
N GLU A 143 -72.97 96.96 -8.42
CA GLU A 143 -72.87 97.92 -7.31
C GLU A 143 -72.04 99.17 -7.67
N GLU A 144 -71.08 99.09 -8.59
CA GLU A 144 -70.40 100.27 -9.14
C GLU A 144 -71.38 101.21 -9.86
N LYS A 145 -72.35 100.65 -10.61
CA LYS A 145 -73.41 101.44 -11.26
C LYS A 145 -74.34 102.05 -10.20
N ASN A 146 -74.74 101.28 -9.19
CA ASN A 146 -75.56 101.78 -8.10
C ASN A 146 -74.89 102.92 -7.33
N PHE A 147 -73.60 102.76 -7.02
CA PHE A 147 -72.76 103.78 -6.38
C PHE A 147 -72.76 105.10 -7.17
N LYS A 148 -72.47 105.05 -8.49
CA LYS A 148 -72.48 106.23 -9.37
C LYS A 148 -73.87 106.86 -9.49
N ASN A 149 -74.91 106.05 -9.59
CA ASN A 149 -76.30 106.54 -9.62
C ASN A 149 -76.67 107.29 -8.33
N ARG A 150 -76.20 106.82 -7.16
CA ARG A 150 -76.38 107.52 -5.87
C ARG A 150 -75.63 108.86 -5.84
N GLU A 151 -74.36 108.92 -6.27
CA GLU A 151 -73.61 110.19 -6.34
C GLU A 151 -74.29 111.24 -7.25
N ILE A 152 -74.78 110.81 -8.42
CA ILE A 152 -75.53 111.67 -9.34
C ILE A 152 -76.83 112.18 -8.69
N GLU A 153 -77.57 111.30 -8.00
CA GLU A 153 -78.81 111.67 -7.32
C GLU A 153 -78.57 112.62 -6.12
N TYR A 154 -77.50 112.42 -5.35
CA TYR A 154 -77.13 113.33 -4.27
C TYR A 154 -76.74 114.71 -4.81
N THR A 155 -75.99 114.76 -5.92
CA THR A 155 -75.63 116.01 -6.59
C THR A 155 -76.87 116.74 -7.11
N ARG A 156 -77.77 116.03 -7.82
CA ARG A 156 -79.04 116.57 -8.31
C ARG A 156 -79.92 117.13 -7.19
N ARG A 157 -80.00 116.42 -6.05
CA ARG A 157 -80.76 116.89 -4.87
C ARG A 157 -80.12 118.09 -4.18
N MET A 158 -78.79 118.13 -4.10
CA MET A 158 -78.06 119.30 -3.61
C MET A 158 -78.39 120.54 -4.45
N ASP A 159 -78.37 120.44 -5.78
CA ASP A 159 -78.69 121.56 -6.66
C ASP A 159 -80.14 122.02 -6.52
N ILE A 160 -81.10 121.09 -6.37
CA ILE A 160 -82.51 121.39 -6.11
C ILE A 160 -82.68 122.12 -4.76
N ASP A 161 -82.06 121.60 -3.69
CA ASP A 161 -82.19 122.20 -2.35
C ASP A 161 -81.49 123.57 -2.27
N LEU A 162 -80.31 123.74 -2.90
CA LEU A 162 -79.63 125.03 -3.03
C LEU A 162 -80.45 126.05 -3.82
N THR A 163 -81.09 125.62 -4.93
CA THR A 163 -81.97 126.50 -5.72
C THR A 163 -83.16 126.96 -4.87
N ARG A 164 -83.81 126.04 -4.15
CA ARG A 164 -84.95 126.35 -3.26
C ARG A 164 -84.56 127.30 -2.12
N ALA A 165 -83.43 127.06 -1.47
CA ALA A 165 -82.93 127.93 -0.39
C ALA A 165 -82.55 129.33 -0.94
N SER A 166 -81.91 129.38 -2.11
CA SER A 166 -81.62 130.64 -2.80
C SER A 166 -82.89 131.42 -3.14
N ASP A 167 -83.89 130.78 -3.76
CA ASP A 167 -85.18 131.41 -4.12
C ASP A 167 -85.94 131.91 -2.88
N ALA A 168 -85.93 131.13 -1.79
CA ALA A 168 -86.56 131.52 -0.53
C ALA A 168 -85.87 132.75 0.10
N ASN A 169 -84.53 132.76 0.15
CA ASN A 169 -83.71 133.87 0.61
C ASN A 169 -83.96 135.14 -0.24
N ILE A 170 -83.91 135.02 -1.57
CA ILE A 170 -84.19 136.13 -2.51
C ILE A 170 -85.57 136.73 -2.25
N LYS A 171 -86.61 135.89 -2.10
CA LYS A 171 -87.98 136.38 -1.78
C LYS A 171 -88.04 137.16 -0.47
N GLN A 172 -87.37 136.69 0.59
CA GLN A 172 -87.38 137.35 1.90
C GLN A 172 -86.79 138.77 1.88
N TYR A 173 -85.81 139.06 1.03
CA TYR A 173 -85.21 140.39 0.95
C TYR A 173 -85.63 141.23 -0.27
N SER A 174 -86.23 140.64 -1.32
CA SER A 174 -86.63 141.38 -2.53
C SER A 174 -87.70 142.46 -2.27
N GLU A 175 -88.65 142.21 -1.35
CA GLU A 175 -89.62 143.22 -0.93
C GLU A 175 -88.96 144.38 -0.16
N LEU A 176 -87.94 144.06 0.64
CA LEU A 176 -87.13 145.06 1.34
C LEU A 176 -86.27 145.88 0.35
N GLU A 177 -85.73 145.26 -0.69
CA GLU A 177 -85.00 145.96 -1.77
C GLU A 177 -85.91 146.93 -2.54
N LYS A 178 -87.16 146.54 -2.84
CA LYS A 178 -88.15 147.46 -3.43
C LYS A 178 -88.44 148.64 -2.50
N SER A 179 -88.63 148.39 -1.21
CA SER A 179 -88.89 149.46 -0.23
C SER A 179 -87.75 150.49 -0.08
N ILE A 180 -86.51 150.12 -0.45
CA ILE A 180 -85.38 151.06 -0.53
C ILE A 180 -85.48 151.97 -1.74
N LEU A 181 -85.96 151.47 -2.89
CA LEU A 181 -86.11 152.24 -4.12
C LEU A 181 -87.28 153.23 -4.05
N GLU A 182 -88.26 152.96 -3.20
CA GLU A 182 -89.49 153.76 -3.01
C GLU A 182 -89.36 154.86 -1.93
N THR A 183 -88.20 154.99 -1.27
CA THR A 183 -88.02 155.94 -0.16
C THR A 183 -86.77 156.81 -0.29
N GLU A 184 -86.88 158.10 0.00
CA GLU A 184 -85.77 159.06 0.01
C GLU A 184 -85.10 159.19 1.41
N ASP A 185 -85.60 158.48 2.43
CA ASP A 185 -85.13 158.57 3.82
C ASP A 185 -83.84 157.74 4.05
N VAL A 186 -82.70 158.44 4.03
CA VAL A 186 -81.35 157.87 4.24
C VAL A 186 -81.21 157.07 5.53
N ARG A 187 -81.97 157.37 6.60
CA ARG A 187 -81.90 156.59 7.85
C ARG A 187 -82.63 155.25 7.68
N LYS A 188 -83.85 155.27 7.13
CA LYS A 188 -84.62 154.05 6.84
C LYS A 188 -83.87 153.14 5.86
N ILE A 189 -83.27 153.71 4.81
CA ILE A 189 -82.45 152.96 3.85
C ILE A 189 -81.35 152.15 4.57
N ARG A 190 -80.60 152.75 5.51
CA ARG A 190 -79.56 152.04 6.27
C ARG A 190 -80.11 150.93 7.17
N GLU A 191 -81.27 151.12 7.77
CA GLU A 191 -81.90 150.09 8.62
C GLU A 191 -82.40 148.90 7.79
N VAL A 192 -83.03 149.17 6.64
CA VAL A 192 -83.47 148.13 5.71
C VAL A 192 -82.26 147.39 5.10
N GLN A 193 -81.18 148.09 4.74
CA GLN A 193 -79.92 147.48 4.30
C GLN A 193 -79.31 146.54 5.35
N LYS A 194 -79.35 146.91 6.64
CA LYS A 194 -78.91 146.01 7.73
C LYS A 194 -79.77 144.74 7.79
N LYS A 195 -81.09 144.85 7.65
CA LYS A 195 -82.01 143.71 7.60
C LYS A 195 -81.72 142.80 6.40
N ILE A 196 -81.61 143.37 5.19
CA ILE A 196 -81.23 142.64 3.96
C ILE A 196 -79.92 141.88 4.16
N ASN A 197 -78.87 142.52 4.69
CA ASN A 197 -77.59 141.86 4.94
C ASN A 197 -77.71 140.74 5.98
N SER A 198 -78.54 140.89 7.02
CA SER A 198 -78.78 139.82 7.99
C SER A 198 -79.48 138.60 7.38
N ILE A 199 -80.47 138.81 6.49
CA ILE A 199 -81.17 137.75 5.75
C ILE A 199 -80.19 137.03 4.81
N ARG A 200 -79.41 137.80 4.03
CA ARG A 200 -78.38 137.24 3.14
C ARG A 200 -77.35 136.40 3.89
N LEU A 201 -76.90 136.82 5.07
CA LEU A 201 -75.98 136.04 5.92
C LEU A 201 -76.60 134.73 6.43
N VAL A 202 -77.89 134.71 6.74
CA VAL A 202 -78.61 133.47 7.12
C VAL A 202 -78.65 132.51 5.93
N GLY A 203 -79.05 132.95 4.74
CA GLY A 203 -79.09 132.09 3.56
C GLY A 203 -77.71 131.62 3.08
N ILE A 204 -76.62 132.37 3.35
CA ILE A 204 -75.25 131.86 3.13
C ILE A 204 -74.95 130.67 4.06
N LYS A 205 -75.38 130.72 5.33
CA LYS A 205 -75.22 129.59 6.26
C LYS A 205 -76.06 128.39 5.83
N GLU A 206 -77.32 128.60 5.47
CA GLU A 206 -78.21 127.54 4.99
C GLU A 206 -77.64 126.84 3.74
N ASN A 207 -77.12 127.61 2.77
CA ASN A 207 -76.42 127.05 1.60
C ASN A 207 -75.16 126.25 1.96
N LEU A 208 -74.42 126.64 3.01
CA LEU A 208 -73.27 125.88 3.51
C LEU A 208 -73.71 124.60 4.24
N GLU A 209 -74.79 124.64 5.02
CA GLU A 209 -75.38 123.48 5.70
C GLU A 209 -75.89 122.44 4.69
N ILE A 210 -76.58 122.88 3.63
CA ILE A 210 -77.00 122.03 2.51
C ILE A 210 -75.79 121.36 1.85
N LYS A 211 -74.73 122.12 1.51
CA LYS A 211 -73.50 121.56 0.93
C LYS A 211 -72.82 120.55 1.84
N ASN A 212 -72.72 120.84 3.14
CA ASN A 212 -72.11 119.93 4.12
C ASN A 212 -72.92 118.63 4.25
N LYS A 213 -74.25 118.71 4.30
CA LYS A 213 -75.15 117.53 4.33
C LYS A 213 -74.90 116.60 3.14
N TYR A 214 -74.86 117.14 1.92
CA TYR A 214 -74.63 116.31 0.72
C TYR A 214 -73.17 115.85 0.57
N ALA A 215 -72.20 116.60 1.09
CA ALA A 215 -70.81 116.15 1.18
C ALA A 215 -70.65 114.92 2.10
N VAL A 216 -71.33 114.89 3.24
CA VAL A 216 -71.36 113.72 4.15
C VAL A 216 -71.99 112.52 3.46
N LEU A 217 -73.15 112.68 2.80
CA LEU A 217 -73.81 111.58 2.08
C LEU A 217 -72.95 110.99 0.95
N ASN A 218 -72.24 111.84 0.19
CA ASN A 218 -71.29 111.37 -0.83
C ASN A 218 -70.11 110.62 -0.19
N TYR A 219 -69.56 111.10 0.92
CA TYR A 219 -68.49 110.41 1.65
C TYR A 219 -68.94 109.05 2.19
N GLU A 220 -70.13 108.95 2.77
CA GLU A 220 -70.70 107.69 3.26
C GLU A 220 -70.91 106.68 2.12
N ASN A 221 -71.41 107.12 0.96
CA ASN A 221 -71.59 106.29 -0.23
C ASN A 221 -70.24 105.79 -0.79
N GLN A 222 -69.22 106.65 -0.84
CA GLN A 222 -67.86 106.27 -1.25
C GLN A 222 -67.22 105.27 -0.27
N LEU A 223 -67.41 105.46 1.04
CA LEU A 223 -66.91 104.54 2.06
C LEU A 223 -67.62 103.18 1.99
N ALA A 224 -68.94 103.17 1.77
CA ALA A 224 -69.71 101.94 1.59
C ALA A 224 -69.26 101.16 0.35
N TYR A 225 -69.07 101.83 -0.79
CA TYR A 225 -68.58 101.19 -2.01
C TYR A 225 -67.16 100.62 -1.85
N LYS A 226 -66.23 101.36 -1.20
CA LYS A 226 -64.88 100.86 -0.91
C LYS A 226 -64.89 99.61 -0.04
N LYS A 227 -65.69 99.58 1.03
CA LYS A 227 -65.86 98.39 1.89
C LYS A 227 -66.44 97.20 1.13
N PHE A 228 -67.37 97.44 0.20
CA PHE A 228 -67.93 96.38 -0.64
C PHE A 228 -66.88 95.81 -1.62
N LEU A 229 -66.09 96.68 -2.25
CA LEU A 229 -65.01 96.29 -3.15
C LEU A 229 -63.94 95.46 -2.43
N GLU A 230 -63.43 95.94 -1.29
CA GLU A 230 -62.45 95.22 -0.46
C GLU A 230 -62.99 93.84 -0.02
N LYS A 231 -64.25 93.76 0.39
CA LYS A 231 -64.89 92.49 0.72
C LYS A 231 -64.91 91.53 -0.47
N VAL A 232 -65.32 91.99 -1.66
CA VAL A 232 -65.38 91.13 -2.86
C VAL A 232 -63.98 90.66 -3.29
N GLU A 233 -62.95 91.49 -3.12
CA GLU A 233 -61.56 91.09 -3.37
C GLU A 233 -61.09 90.01 -2.38
N LEU A 234 -61.33 90.18 -1.08
CA LEU A 234 -60.99 89.20 -0.05
C LEU A 234 -61.76 87.88 -0.22
N ASP A 235 -63.07 87.94 -0.46
CA ASP A 235 -63.92 86.75 -0.70
C ASP A 235 -63.39 85.96 -1.92
N ASN A 236 -62.97 86.64 -3.00
CA ASN A 236 -62.36 86.00 -4.17
C ASN A 236 -60.97 85.39 -3.88
N GLN A 237 -60.14 86.02 -3.03
CA GLN A 237 -58.85 85.47 -2.64
C GLN A 237 -59.01 84.18 -1.83
N VAL A 238 -59.90 84.16 -0.84
CA VAL A 238 -60.23 82.98 -0.03
C VAL A 238 -60.75 81.85 -0.91
N LEU A 239 -61.74 82.13 -1.78
CA LEU A 239 -62.25 81.16 -2.77
C LEU A 239 -61.13 80.56 -3.64
N THR A 240 -60.19 81.38 -4.08
CA THR A 240 -59.11 80.94 -4.97
C THR A 240 -58.14 79.99 -4.25
N GLU A 241 -57.72 80.31 -3.02
CA GLU A 241 -56.84 79.41 -2.26
C GLU A 241 -57.56 78.13 -1.77
N GLU A 242 -58.85 78.20 -1.40
CA GLU A 242 -59.64 77.00 -1.07
C GLU A 242 -59.72 76.03 -2.26
N PHE A 243 -60.10 76.51 -3.44
CA PHE A 243 -60.19 75.67 -4.64
C PHE A 243 -58.82 75.13 -5.06
N LYS A 244 -57.77 75.95 -4.96
CA LYS A 244 -56.37 75.55 -5.22
C LYS A 244 -55.90 74.46 -4.27
N GLN A 245 -56.24 74.52 -2.98
CA GLN A 245 -55.91 73.44 -2.04
C GLN A 245 -56.70 72.16 -2.34
N ARG A 246 -57.99 72.26 -2.68
CA ARG A 246 -58.79 71.09 -3.11
C ARG A 246 -58.22 70.45 -4.38
N MET A 247 -57.77 71.25 -5.36
CA MET A 247 -57.11 70.73 -6.56
C MET A 247 -55.77 70.06 -6.25
N ARG A 248 -54.92 70.66 -5.40
CA ARG A 248 -53.65 70.04 -4.97
C ARG A 248 -53.84 68.70 -4.27
N ASN A 249 -54.86 68.57 -3.42
CA ASN A 249 -55.16 67.29 -2.77
C ASN A 249 -55.52 66.20 -3.81
N LEU A 250 -56.27 66.57 -4.86
CA LEU A 250 -56.59 65.67 -5.97
C LEU A 250 -55.39 65.39 -6.90
N GLU A 251 -54.47 66.35 -7.04
CA GLU A 251 -53.20 66.17 -7.77
C GLU A 251 -52.29 65.18 -7.00
N TYR A 252 -52.24 65.26 -5.67
CA TYR A 252 -51.56 64.28 -4.83
C TYR A 252 -52.22 62.88 -4.85
N GLU A 253 -53.55 62.80 -4.93
CA GLU A 253 -54.24 61.51 -5.19
C GLU A 253 -53.84 60.89 -6.53
N LEU A 254 -53.52 61.68 -7.57
CA LEU A 254 -52.99 61.14 -8.83
C LEU A 254 -51.56 60.59 -8.66
N GLU A 255 -50.69 61.32 -7.96
CA GLU A 255 -49.32 60.87 -7.68
C GLU A 255 -49.30 59.54 -6.88
N LEU A 256 -50.23 59.37 -5.92
CA LEU A 256 -50.40 58.09 -5.22
C LEU A 256 -50.85 56.95 -6.15
N LEU A 257 -51.76 57.22 -7.10
CA LEU A 257 -52.18 56.21 -8.08
C LEU A 257 -51.08 55.85 -9.09
N ASP A 258 -50.12 56.75 -9.35
CA ASP A 258 -48.92 56.44 -10.15
C ASP A 258 -47.97 55.54 -9.34
N LEU A 259 -47.74 55.82 -8.05
CA LEU A 259 -46.93 54.97 -7.15
C LEU A 259 -47.54 53.57 -6.95
N GLU A 260 -48.86 53.45 -6.82
CA GLU A 260 -49.55 52.15 -6.76
C GLU A 260 -49.37 51.34 -8.05
N GLU A 261 -49.23 51.99 -9.21
CA GLU A 261 -48.92 51.33 -10.49
C GLU A 261 -47.51 50.73 -10.47
N GLU A 262 -46.52 51.54 -10.09
CA GLU A 262 -45.11 51.13 -9.99
C GLU A 262 -44.91 49.99 -8.97
N GLU A 263 -45.51 50.09 -7.78
CA GLU A 263 -45.42 49.05 -6.74
C GLU A 263 -46.02 47.72 -7.23
N LYS A 264 -47.20 47.75 -7.85
CA LYS A 264 -47.86 46.52 -8.30
C LYS A 264 -47.10 45.84 -9.44
N ILE A 265 -46.47 46.59 -10.34
CA ILE A 265 -45.59 46.05 -11.39
C ILE A 265 -44.35 45.40 -10.74
N ALA A 266 -43.66 46.12 -9.86
CA ALA A 266 -42.45 45.63 -9.20
C ALA A 266 -42.68 44.36 -8.35
N LEU A 267 -43.82 44.28 -7.66
CA LEU A 267 -44.22 43.08 -6.92
C LEU A 267 -44.46 41.86 -7.82
N LEU A 268 -45.00 42.05 -9.03
CA LEU A 268 -45.20 40.96 -9.98
C LEU A 268 -43.89 40.53 -10.65
N ASP A 269 -43.01 41.47 -10.96
CA ASP A 269 -41.65 41.19 -11.46
C ASP A 269 -40.85 40.36 -10.44
N LEU A 270 -40.85 40.77 -9.17
CA LEU A 270 -40.18 40.03 -8.10
C LEU A 270 -40.74 38.61 -7.92
N ASN A 271 -42.06 38.44 -7.99
CA ASN A 271 -42.70 37.12 -7.91
C ASN A 271 -42.35 36.23 -9.12
N ASN A 272 -42.22 36.80 -10.32
CA ASN A 272 -41.77 36.08 -11.50
C ASN A 272 -40.31 35.65 -11.38
N GLU A 273 -39.41 36.53 -10.89
CA GLU A 273 -38.01 36.17 -10.64
C GLU A 273 -37.90 35.06 -9.58
N LEU A 274 -38.62 35.16 -8.46
CA LEU A 274 -38.62 34.13 -7.41
C LEU A 274 -39.02 32.76 -7.96
N LYS A 275 -40.09 32.66 -8.77
CA LYS A 275 -40.50 31.39 -9.39
C LYS A 275 -39.46 30.85 -10.37
N LEU A 276 -38.81 31.71 -11.15
CA LEU A 276 -37.71 31.28 -12.04
C LEU A 276 -36.53 30.74 -11.24
N ARG A 277 -36.16 31.37 -10.11
CA ARG A 277 -35.14 30.85 -9.19
C ARG A 277 -35.53 29.50 -8.57
N GLU A 278 -36.81 29.27 -8.30
CA GLU A 278 -37.27 27.96 -7.82
C GLU A 278 -37.11 26.87 -8.89
N PHE A 279 -37.43 27.17 -10.17
CA PHE A 279 -37.20 26.24 -11.28
C PHE A 279 -35.70 26.00 -11.56
N GLU A 280 -34.86 27.03 -11.50
CA GLU A 280 -33.39 26.91 -11.58
C GLU A 280 -32.87 25.95 -10.50
N ARG A 281 -33.23 26.20 -9.23
CA ARG A 281 -32.85 25.35 -8.10
C ARG A 281 -33.35 23.92 -8.25
N GLU A 282 -34.57 23.70 -8.76
CA GLU A 282 -35.06 22.34 -9.00
C GLU A 282 -34.34 21.64 -10.15
N ASN A 283 -33.93 22.36 -11.21
CA ASN A 283 -33.10 21.82 -12.28
C ASN A 283 -31.71 21.41 -11.76
N GLU A 284 -31.05 22.28 -10.98
CA GLU A 284 -29.75 21.98 -10.37
C GLU A 284 -29.82 20.78 -9.43
N LEU A 285 -30.82 20.73 -8.54
CA LEU A 285 -30.98 19.65 -7.57
C LEU A 285 -31.32 18.30 -8.24
N ASP A 286 -32.06 18.34 -9.35
CA ASP A 286 -32.38 17.15 -10.15
C ASP A 286 -31.21 16.68 -11.02
N LEU A 287 -30.32 17.59 -11.43
CA LEU A 287 -29.03 17.25 -12.05
C LEU A 287 -28.08 16.61 -11.03
N CYS A 288 -27.90 17.22 -9.84
CA CYS A 288 -27.04 16.66 -8.79
C CYS A 288 -27.47 15.25 -8.38
N LYS A 289 -28.76 14.98 -8.23
CA LYS A 289 -29.28 13.62 -7.96
C LYS A 289 -28.92 12.63 -9.05
N PHE A 290 -29.01 13.04 -10.31
CA PHE A 290 -28.64 12.19 -11.44
C PHE A 290 -27.13 11.94 -11.50
N GLU A 291 -26.30 12.94 -11.24
CA GLU A 291 -24.85 12.78 -11.14
C GLU A 291 -24.45 11.88 -9.97
N GLU A 292 -25.14 11.99 -8.82
CA GLU A 292 -24.97 11.10 -7.66
C GLU A 292 -25.38 9.65 -7.97
N GLU A 293 -26.55 9.43 -8.58
CA GLU A 293 -27.00 8.10 -9.04
C GLU A 293 -26.01 7.50 -10.05
N LYS A 294 -25.53 8.30 -11.01
CA LYS A 294 -24.54 7.92 -12.02
C LYS A 294 -23.18 7.57 -11.39
N ALA A 295 -22.70 8.35 -10.42
CA ALA A 295 -21.48 8.08 -9.69
C ALA A 295 -21.60 6.82 -8.82
N ASN A 296 -22.76 6.59 -8.20
CA ASN A 296 -23.05 5.38 -7.43
C ASN A 296 -23.10 4.13 -8.33
N LYS A 297 -23.79 4.19 -9.49
CA LYS A 297 -23.76 3.13 -10.52
C LYS A 297 -22.32 2.81 -10.94
N TYR A 298 -21.54 3.83 -11.31
CA TYR A 298 -20.14 3.69 -11.71
C TYR A 298 -19.29 3.03 -10.60
N THR A 299 -19.43 3.48 -9.36
CA THR A 299 -18.67 2.97 -8.21
C THR A 299 -19.01 1.52 -7.90
N ASN A 300 -20.29 1.14 -7.96
CA ASN A 300 -20.72 -0.23 -7.77
C ASN A 300 -20.19 -1.15 -8.88
N LEU A 301 -20.32 -0.75 -10.15
CA LEU A 301 -19.83 -1.54 -11.29
C LEU A 301 -18.29 -1.67 -11.29
N HIS A 302 -17.58 -0.60 -10.89
CA HIS A 302 -16.13 -0.64 -10.71
C HIS A 302 -15.71 -1.57 -9.56
N LYS A 303 -16.49 -1.63 -8.48
CA LYS A 303 -16.27 -2.60 -7.40
C LYS A 303 -16.51 -4.03 -7.87
N GLU A 304 -17.58 -4.30 -8.61
CA GLU A 304 -17.85 -5.61 -9.19
C GLU A 304 -16.72 -6.06 -10.13
N LEU A 305 -16.19 -5.15 -10.95
CA LEU A 305 -15.00 -5.39 -11.77
C LEU A 305 -13.77 -5.78 -10.92
N LEU A 306 -13.49 -5.05 -9.83
CA LEU A 306 -12.39 -5.37 -8.91
C LEU A 306 -12.58 -6.71 -8.20
N ASP A 307 -13.81 -7.04 -7.79
CA ASP A 307 -14.14 -8.33 -7.18
C ASP A 307 -13.92 -9.47 -8.20
N VAL A 308 -14.35 -9.31 -9.46
CA VAL A 308 -14.08 -10.27 -10.55
C VAL A 308 -12.58 -10.44 -10.83
N MET A 309 -11.81 -9.34 -10.91
CA MET A 309 -10.35 -9.41 -11.07
C MET A 309 -9.66 -10.09 -9.87
N THR A 310 -10.22 -9.96 -8.67
CA THR A 310 -9.69 -10.62 -7.46
C THR A 310 -9.98 -12.12 -7.46
N VAL A 311 -11.16 -12.53 -7.95
CA VAL A 311 -11.53 -13.94 -8.15
C VAL A 311 -10.67 -14.59 -9.23
N ASP A 312 -10.48 -13.96 -10.38
CA ASP A 312 -9.62 -14.47 -11.48
C ASP A 312 -8.20 -14.77 -10.99
N ASN A 313 -7.56 -13.81 -10.30
CA ASN A 313 -6.23 -13.99 -9.74
C ASN A 313 -6.16 -15.17 -8.76
N LYS A 314 -7.22 -15.40 -7.97
CA LYS A 314 -7.29 -16.52 -7.02
C LYS A 314 -7.49 -17.86 -7.73
N GLU A 315 -8.33 -17.92 -8.76
CA GLU A 315 -8.56 -19.14 -9.55
C GLU A 315 -7.32 -19.52 -10.36
N LYS A 316 -6.70 -18.56 -11.07
CA LYS A 316 -5.43 -18.73 -11.78
C LYS A 316 -4.32 -19.19 -10.83
N PHE A 317 -4.19 -18.58 -9.64
CA PHE A 317 -3.22 -19.00 -8.63
C PHE A 317 -3.48 -20.43 -8.12
N SER A 318 -4.75 -20.80 -7.93
CA SER A 318 -5.13 -22.16 -7.50
C SER A 318 -4.77 -23.19 -8.56
N SER A 319 -5.11 -22.94 -9.83
CA SER A 319 -4.75 -23.83 -10.95
C SER A 319 -3.24 -23.93 -11.19
N LEU A 320 -2.49 -22.84 -11.03
CA LEU A 320 -1.02 -22.87 -11.06
C LEU A 320 -0.42 -23.67 -9.88
N THR A 321 -1.07 -23.63 -8.72
CA THR A 321 -0.67 -24.44 -7.56
C THR A 321 -0.90 -25.93 -7.81
N GLU A 322 -2.06 -26.29 -8.39
CA GLU A 322 -2.38 -27.66 -8.83
C GLU A 322 -1.34 -28.19 -9.84
N ILE A 323 -1.01 -27.41 -10.88
CA ILE A 323 0.04 -27.74 -11.86
C ILE A 323 1.38 -28.01 -11.17
N ASN A 324 1.77 -27.18 -10.20
CA ASN A 324 3.06 -27.33 -9.51
C ASN A 324 3.09 -28.56 -8.59
N SER A 325 1.97 -28.92 -7.93
CA SER A 325 1.88 -30.19 -7.19
C SER A 325 1.94 -31.41 -8.10
N GLU A 326 1.26 -31.37 -9.25
CA GLU A 326 1.20 -32.46 -10.23
C GLU A 326 2.56 -32.67 -10.93
N MET A 327 3.27 -31.59 -11.27
CA MET A 327 4.66 -31.67 -11.75
C MET A 327 5.59 -32.27 -10.68
N LYS A 328 5.45 -31.85 -9.42
CA LYS A 328 6.25 -32.39 -8.31
C LYS A 328 6.01 -33.88 -8.10
N GLU A 329 4.75 -34.33 -8.17
CA GLU A 329 4.40 -35.75 -8.09
C GLU A 329 5.00 -36.54 -9.26
N PHE A 330 4.86 -36.04 -10.50
CA PHE A 330 5.49 -36.66 -11.67
C PHE A 330 7.02 -36.80 -11.53
N TYR A 331 7.71 -35.78 -11.00
CA TYR A 331 9.16 -35.87 -10.75
C TYR A 331 9.52 -36.87 -9.64
N LEU A 332 8.68 -37.02 -8.60
CA LEU A 332 8.87 -38.02 -7.54
C LEU A 332 8.65 -39.44 -8.07
N ASP A 333 7.64 -39.64 -8.91
CA ASP A 333 7.36 -40.91 -9.59
C ASP A 333 8.53 -41.33 -10.49
N GLN A 334 8.99 -40.43 -11.36
CA GLN A 334 10.17 -40.65 -12.22
C GLN A 334 11.41 -41.05 -11.40
N LEU A 335 11.65 -40.38 -10.28
CA LEU A 335 12.77 -40.66 -9.39
C LEU A 335 12.62 -42.02 -8.69
N THR A 336 11.40 -42.39 -8.29
CA THR A 336 11.10 -43.66 -7.63
C THR A 336 11.33 -44.84 -8.59
N SER A 337 10.75 -44.80 -9.79
CA SER A 337 10.97 -45.85 -10.82
C SER A 337 12.45 -45.95 -11.24
N HIS A 338 13.18 -44.83 -11.28
CA HIS A 338 14.63 -44.85 -11.51
C HIS A 338 15.42 -45.48 -10.35
N ILE A 339 15.00 -45.30 -9.09
CA ILE A 339 15.63 -45.94 -7.93
C ILE A 339 15.35 -47.45 -7.95
N GLU A 340 14.10 -47.86 -8.20
CA GLU A 340 13.68 -49.26 -8.26
C GLU A 340 14.42 -50.03 -9.38
N GLY A 341 14.49 -49.46 -10.59
CA GLY A 341 15.26 -50.05 -11.69
C GLY A 341 16.77 -50.16 -11.41
N ASN A 342 17.36 -49.17 -10.71
CA ASN A 342 18.76 -49.24 -10.28
C ASN A 342 18.97 -50.30 -9.19
N GLN A 343 18.03 -50.43 -8.25
CA GLN A 343 18.13 -51.39 -7.15
C GLN A 343 18.01 -52.84 -7.67
N TYR A 344 17.09 -53.09 -8.61
CA TYR A 344 17.01 -54.38 -9.31
C TYR A 344 18.34 -54.74 -10.00
N GLN A 345 18.98 -53.79 -10.71
CA GLN A 345 20.30 -54.03 -11.31
C GLN A 345 21.41 -54.33 -10.28
N VAL A 346 21.33 -53.81 -9.06
CA VAL A 346 22.29 -54.10 -7.98
C VAL A 346 22.08 -55.50 -7.44
N ASP A 347 20.83 -55.89 -7.17
CA ASP A 347 20.48 -57.22 -6.64
C ASP A 347 20.80 -58.33 -7.65
N LEU A 348 20.57 -58.09 -8.95
CA LEU A 348 20.89 -59.02 -10.04
C LEU A 348 22.41 -59.21 -10.18
N LYS A 349 23.20 -58.12 -10.11
CA LYS A 349 24.68 -58.18 -10.08
C LYS A 349 25.19 -58.96 -8.86
N GLN A 350 24.62 -58.73 -7.67
CA GLN A 350 25.04 -59.42 -6.46
C GLN A 350 24.75 -60.93 -6.53
N THR A 351 23.61 -61.31 -7.13
CA THR A 351 23.22 -62.70 -7.33
C THR A 351 24.14 -63.42 -8.32
N ILE A 352 24.49 -62.78 -9.45
CA ILE A 352 25.47 -63.31 -10.42
C ILE A 352 26.85 -63.50 -9.77
N ILE A 353 27.32 -62.53 -8.98
CA ILE A 353 28.61 -62.63 -8.26
C ILE A 353 28.61 -63.82 -7.29
N ASN A 354 27.53 -64.03 -6.53
CA ASN A 354 27.41 -65.15 -5.61
C ASN A 354 27.42 -66.50 -6.36
N LYS A 355 26.74 -66.59 -7.51
CA LYS A 355 26.73 -67.80 -8.38
C LYS A 355 28.12 -68.08 -8.97
N LEU A 356 28.84 -67.05 -9.41
CA LEU A 356 30.23 -67.13 -9.87
C LEU A 356 31.17 -67.67 -8.78
N LEU A 357 31.03 -67.19 -7.54
CA LEU A 357 31.81 -67.67 -6.41
C LEU A 357 31.52 -69.14 -6.07
N GLU A 358 30.25 -69.56 -6.15
CA GLU A 358 29.87 -70.96 -5.95
C GLU A 358 30.44 -71.88 -7.03
N ASN A 359 30.37 -71.48 -8.32
CA ASN A 359 30.97 -72.22 -9.43
C ASN A 359 32.51 -72.28 -9.33
N LEU A 360 33.17 -71.18 -8.97
CA LEU A 360 34.61 -71.15 -8.69
C LEU A 360 34.99 -72.12 -7.56
N ARG A 361 34.17 -72.19 -6.50
CA ARG A 361 34.37 -73.11 -5.38
C ARG A 361 34.24 -74.56 -5.80
N GLN A 362 33.27 -74.89 -6.67
CA GLN A 362 33.13 -76.23 -7.25
C GLN A 362 34.35 -76.59 -8.11
N TYR A 363 34.79 -75.69 -9.00
CA TYR A 363 36.02 -75.86 -9.80
C TYR A 363 37.25 -76.13 -8.92
N ILE A 364 37.41 -75.42 -7.79
CA ILE A 364 38.53 -75.61 -6.85
C ILE A 364 38.48 -76.99 -6.20
N GLU A 365 37.31 -77.50 -5.82
CA GLU A 365 37.16 -78.85 -5.27
C GLU A 365 37.45 -79.93 -6.33
N SER A 366 36.92 -79.82 -7.56
CA SER A 366 37.26 -80.73 -8.66
C SER A 366 38.77 -80.73 -9.00
N PHE A 367 39.44 -79.57 -8.93
CA PHE A 367 40.88 -79.45 -9.15
C PHE A 367 41.71 -80.05 -7.99
N LYS A 368 41.22 -79.93 -6.77
CA LYS A 368 41.80 -80.56 -5.57
C LYS A 368 41.72 -82.09 -5.65
N ASP A 369 40.59 -82.65 -6.10
CA ASP A 369 40.47 -84.09 -6.33
C ASP A 369 41.38 -84.58 -7.47
N LEU A 370 41.54 -83.81 -8.55
CA LEU A 370 42.52 -84.08 -9.60
C LEU A 370 43.95 -84.17 -9.03
N LEU A 371 44.35 -83.23 -8.17
CA LEU A 371 45.66 -83.25 -7.51
C LEU A 371 45.86 -84.49 -6.63
N VAL A 372 44.82 -84.92 -5.89
CA VAL A 372 44.87 -86.15 -5.06
C VAL A 372 45.08 -87.41 -5.91
N VAL A 373 44.42 -87.50 -7.07
CA VAL A 373 44.60 -88.61 -8.03
C VAL A 373 46.03 -88.63 -8.57
N VAL A 374 46.54 -87.48 -9.05
CA VAL A 374 47.91 -87.35 -9.58
C VAL A 374 48.96 -87.69 -8.52
N TYR A 375 48.77 -87.25 -7.27
CA TYR A 375 49.71 -87.52 -6.18
C TYR A 375 49.72 -89.00 -5.76
N SER A 376 48.56 -89.66 -5.76
CA SER A 376 48.47 -91.12 -5.51
C SER A 376 49.19 -91.93 -6.58
N ASP A 377 49.07 -91.55 -7.84
CA ASP A 377 49.75 -92.23 -8.96
C ASP A 377 51.29 -92.07 -8.88
N TYR A 378 51.77 -90.89 -8.47
CA TYR A 378 53.18 -90.66 -8.16
C TYR A 378 53.70 -91.53 -7.01
N ILE A 379 52.95 -91.64 -5.90
CA ILE A 379 53.30 -92.48 -4.75
C ILE A 379 53.42 -93.96 -5.16
N ASN A 380 52.48 -94.47 -5.97
CA ASN A 380 52.51 -95.85 -6.45
C ASN A 380 53.74 -96.14 -7.31
N LYS A 381 54.09 -95.25 -8.26
CA LYS A 381 55.31 -95.37 -9.08
C LYS A 381 56.58 -95.37 -8.23
N ARG A 382 56.65 -94.52 -7.18
CA ARG A 382 57.78 -94.49 -6.23
C ARG A 382 57.94 -95.80 -5.45
N LYS A 383 56.84 -96.49 -5.10
CA LYS A 383 56.88 -97.74 -4.33
C LYS A 383 57.57 -98.87 -5.09
N ILE A 384 57.23 -99.05 -6.38
CA ILE A 384 57.82 -100.06 -7.26
C ILE A 384 59.35 -99.93 -7.32
N LEU A 385 59.84 -98.69 -7.44
CA LEU A 385 61.26 -98.35 -7.56
C LEU A 385 62.07 -98.70 -6.28
N ILE A 386 61.44 -98.64 -5.10
CA ILE A 386 62.06 -99.02 -3.82
C ILE A 386 62.15 -100.55 -3.68
N GLU A 387 61.14 -101.29 -4.15
CA GLU A 387 61.11 -102.75 -4.10
C GLU A 387 62.20 -103.38 -4.99
N GLU A 388 62.49 -102.82 -6.17
CA GLU A 388 63.61 -103.26 -7.00
C GLU A 388 64.98 -103.04 -6.34
N TYR A 389 65.18 -101.88 -5.69
CA TYR A 389 66.44 -101.54 -5.02
C TYR A 389 66.76 -102.52 -3.87
N LEU A 390 65.77 -102.85 -3.04
CA LEU A 390 65.92 -103.83 -1.95
C LEU A 390 66.24 -105.24 -2.46
N LYS A 391 65.71 -105.61 -3.63
CA LYS A 391 65.93 -106.93 -4.26
C LYS A 391 67.39 -107.12 -4.70
N GLN A 392 68.06 -106.08 -5.20
CA GLN A 392 69.48 -106.11 -5.53
C GLN A 392 70.37 -106.21 -4.28
N LEU A 393 70.02 -105.49 -3.20
CA LEU A 393 70.80 -105.49 -1.95
C LEU A 393 70.91 -106.89 -1.32
N ASN A 394 69.81 -107.65 -1.33
CA ASN A 394 69.77 -109.02 -0.80
C ASN A 394 70.66 -110.02 -1.57
N GLN A 395 70.82 -109.84 -2.89
CA GLN A 395 71.70 -110.69 -3.69
C GLN A 395 73.18 -110.50 -3.33
N GLN A 396 73.59 -109.27 -2.99
CA GLN A 396 74.96 -108.96 -2.55
C GLN A 396 75.28 -109.61 -1.20
N MET A 397 74.40 -109.49 -0.19
CA MET A 397 74.62 -110.11 1.12
C MET A 397 74.69 -111.65 1.07
N THR A 398 73.96 -112.27 0.14
CA THR A 398 74.00 -113.74 -0.05
C THR A 398 75.39 -114.20 -0.52
N LYS A 399 76.06 -113.42 -1.39
CA LYS A 399 77.44 -113.71 -1.83
C LYS A 399 78.45 -113.55 -0.68
N PHE A 400 78.31 -112.48 0.11
CA PHE A 400 79.19 -112.21 1.26
C PHE A 400 79.15 -113.34 2.30
N ASN A 401 77.95 -113.80 2.70
CA ASN A 401 77.78 -114.85 3.70
C ASN A 401 78.42 -116.20 3.31
N ASN A 402 78.47 -116.53 2.02
CA ASN A 402 79.14 -117.74 1.54
C ASN A 402 80.68 -117.65 1.65
N LEU A 403 81.24 -116.45 1.44
CA LEU A 403 82.68 -116.19 1.59
C LEU A 403 83.14 -116.36 3.05
N VAL A 404 82.36 -115.83 4.01
CA VAL A 404 82.64 -115.97 5.45
C VAL A 404 82.65 -117.44 5.89
N LYS A 405 81.70 -118.27 5.41
CA LYS A 405 81.65 -119.71 5.72
C LYS A 405 82.90 -120.49 5.27
N ILE A 406 83.56 -120.05 4.20
CA ILE A 406 84.81 -120.69 3.72
C ILE A 406 85.98 -120.32 4.64
N MET A 407 86.10 -119.05 5.05
CA MET A 407 87.18 -118.61 5.95
C MET A 407 87.15 -119.32 7.32
N VAL A 408 85.96 -119.49 7.91
CA VAL A 408 85.80 -120.17 9.22
C VAL A 408 86.30 -121.62 9.19
N ARG A 409 86.08 -122.35 8.08
CA ARG A 409 86.57 -123.74 7.94
C ARG A 409 88.10 -123.83 7.87
N ASN A 410 88.78 -122.83 7.29
CA ASN A 410 90.24 -122.82 7.22
C ASN A 410 90.88 -122.52 8.59
N LEU A 411 90.27 -121.64 9.39
CA LEU A 411 90.74 -121.34 10.75
C LEU A 411 90.68 -122.55 11.69
N ASP A 412 89.58 -123.33 11.66
CA ASP A 412 89.43 -124.54 12.50
C ASP A 412 90.48 -125.61 12.18
N SER A 413 90.94 -125.69 10.93
CA SER A 413 92.03 -126.58 10.51
C SER A 413 93.39 -126.15 11.09
N GLN A 414 93.71 -124.85 11.07
CA GLN A 414 94.98 -124.33 11.58
C GLN A 414 95.09 -124.44 13.11
N ILE A 415 94.00 -124.23 13.84
CA ILE A 415 93.99 -124.35 15.31
C ILE A 415 94.37 -125.78 15.76
N LYS A 416 93.86 -126.81 15.07
CA LYS A 416 94.18 -128.22 15.37
C LYS A 416 95.66 -128.54 15.18
N ALA A 417 96.31 -127.99 14.16
CA ALA A 417 97.75 -128.17 13.94
C ALA A 417 98.59 -127.55 15.08
N SER A 418 98.24 -126.34 15.52
CA SER A 418 98.96 -125.63 16.60
C SER A 418 98.90 -126.36 17.96
N ILE A 419 97.79 -127.03 18.26
CA ILE A 419 97.62 -127.78 19.52
C ILE A 419 98.59 -128.97 19.63
N SER A 420 98.95 -129.61 18.51
CA SER A 420 99.96 -130.68 18.51
C SER A 420 101.36 -130.16 18.86
N ALA A 421 101.79 -129.05 18.27
CA ALA A 421 103.13 -128.49 18.49
C ALA A 421 103.37 -128.05 19.95
N ILE A 422 102.34 -127.51 20.62
CA ILE A 422 102.44 -127.07 22.03
C ILE A 422 102.71 -128.24 22.99
N LYS A 423 102.26 -129.45 22.66
CA LYS A 423 102.50 -130.65 23.49
C LYS A 423 103.94 -131.13 23.46
N GLU A 424 104.66 -130.96 22.35
CA GLU A 424 106.08 -131.33 22.27
C GLU A 424 106.95 -130.38 23.12
N PHE A 425 106.72 -129.07 23.03
CA PHE A 425 107.47 -128.05 23.79
C PHE A 425 107.38 -128.24 25.32
N TRP A 426 106.24 -128.72 25.82
CA TRP A 426 106.04 -128.92 27.26
C TRP A 426 106.93 -130.02 27.84
N ASN A 427 107.31 -131.03 27.05
CA ASN A 427 108.20 -132.11 27.48
C ASN A 427 109.67 -131.65 27.65
N GLU A 428 110.11 -130.65 26.90
CA GLU A 428 111.49 -130.14 26.98
C GLU A 428 111.69 -129.22 28.20
N THR A 429 110.67 -128.45 28.55
CA THR A 429 110.76 -127.39 29.58
C THR A 429 110.96 -127.96 30.99
N ASP A 430 110.32 -129.09 31.34
CA ASP A 430 110.38 -129.65 32.69
C ASP A 430 111.77 -130.17 33.08
N GLN A 431 112.57 -130.62 32.11
CA GLN A 431 113.95 -131.07 32.36
C GLN A 431 114.90 -129.91 32.76
N ALA A 432 114.63 -128.68 32.32
CA ALA A 432 115.48 -127.53 32.60
C ALA A 432 115.36 -127.04 34.05
N ASN A 433 114.12 -126.99 34.60
CA ASN A 433 113.84 -126.35 35.88
C ASN A 433 114.55 -127.02 37.08
N LYS A 434 114.72 -128.35 37.06
CA LYS A 434 115.43 -129.08 38.14
C LYS A 434 116.90 -128.68 38.30
N LYS A 435 117.55 -128.09 37.28
CA LYS A 435 118.93 -127.57 37.41
C LYS A 435 119.00 -126.20 38.11
N LEU A 436 117.94 -125.40 38.08
CA LEU A 436 117.98 -124.02 38.57
C LEU A 436 117.87 -123.92 40.10
N TYR A 437 117.09 -124.81 40.72
CA TYR A 437 116.77 -124.78 42.15
C TYR A 437 118.03 -124.84 43.05
N ASN A 438 119.09 -125.54 42.59
CA ASN A 438 120.36 -125.68 43.31
C ASN A 438 121.19 -124.38 43.43
N LYS A 439 120.82 -123.26 42.78
CA LYS A 439 121.60 -122.01 42.81
C LYS A 439 121.05 -120.90 43.71
N LEU A 440 119.73 -120.80 43.88
CA LEU A 440 119.10 -119.60 44.44
C LEU A 440 119.10 -119.53 45.99
N SER A 441 119.39 -120.64 46.66
CA SER A 441 119.38 -120.72 48.14
C SER A 441 120.49 -119.91 48.84
N ASN A 442 121.45 -119.32 48.12
CA ASN A 442 122.66 -118.73 48.71
C ASN A 442 122.70 -117.19 48.82
N ALA A 443 121.67 -116.44 48.40
CA ALA A 443 121.85 -115.01 48.07
C ALA A 443 121.00 -113.95 48.83
N LEU A 444 119.97 -114.32 49.61
CA LEU A 444 118.84 -113.40 49.88
C LEU A 444 118.77 -112.79 51.31
N ASN A 445 119.87 -112.24 51.85
CA ASN A 445 119.96 -111.78 53.25
C ASN A 445 120.41 -110.30 53.48
N SER A 446 120.12 -109.31 52.60
CA SER A 446 120.56 -107.90 52.82
C SER A 446 119.82 -106.73 52.09
N GLY A 447 119.16 -105.81 52.84
CA GLY A 447 118.79 -104.39 52.50
C GLY A 447 117.67 -104.12 51.45
N PHE A 448 116.81 -103.06 51.43
CA PHE A 448 116.35 -101.95 52.32
C PHE A 448 117.15 -100.63 52.54
N LYS A 449 116.69 -99.48 51.96
CA LYS A 449 116.54 -98.11 52.58
C LYS A 449 116.04 -96.95 51.66
N ASN A 450 115.59 -95.85 52.31
CA ASN A 450 115.10 -94.51 51.91
C ASN A 450 115.40 -94.02 50.47
N LYS A 451 114.56 -93.28 49.72
CA LYS A 451 113.19 -92.69 49.91
C LYS A 451 113.03 -91.64 51.05
N GLU A 452 113.12 -90.33 50.76
CA GLU A 452 112.96 -89.27 51.80
C GLU A 452 112.49 -87.83 51.39
N LEU A 453 113.13 -87.08 50.46
CA LEU A 453 113.33 -85.63 50.74
C LEU A 453 113.07 -84.54 49.65
N GLU A 454 111.92 -84.50 48.95
CA GLU A 454 111.57 -83.30 48.12
C GLU A 454 110.16 -82.70 48.36
N ALA A 455 109.69 -82.78 49.61
CA ALA A 455 108.43 -82.19 50.07
C ALA A 455 108.36 -80.63 50.02
N HIS A 456 109.38 -79.92 49.51
CA HIS A 456 109.58 -78.50 49.80
C HIS A 456 108.99 -77.47 48.82
N THR A 457 107.65 -77.45 48.81
CA THR A 457 106.93 -76.18 49.05
C THR A 457 107.02 -75.08 47.97
N LYS A 458 106.60 -75.40 46.72
CA LYS A 458 106.07 -74.38 45.77
C LYS A 458 104.71 -73.77 46.19
N PHE A 459 104.23 -74.05 47.41
CA PHE A 459 102.84 -73.89 47.85
C PHE A 459 102.52 -72.52 48.51
N ARG A 460 103.47 -71.60 48.67
CA ARG A 460 103.32 -70.39 49.52
C ARG A 460 103.04 -69.06 48.80
N GLN A 461 103.09 -68.99 47.47
CA GLN A 461 103.19 -67.69 46.79
C GLN A 461 101.86 -66.98 46.49
N VAL A 462 100.73 -67.70 46.50
CA VAL A 462 99.41 -67.21 46.03
C VAL A 462 98.51 -66.68 47.18
N GLU A 463 98.84 -66.96 48.44
CA GLU A 463 97.98 -66.63 49.60
C GLU A 463 97.85 -65.12 49.90
N THR A 464 98.70 -64.28 49.31
CA THR A 464 98.87 -62.88 49.72
C THR A 464 98.02 -61.87 48.95
N GLU A 465 97.72 -62.11 47.67
CA GLU A 465 97.15 -61.09 46.77
C GLU A 465 95.67 -60.77 47.06
N ILE A 466 94.94 -61.68 47.72
CA ILE A 466 93.52 -61.52 48.03
C ILE A 466 93.26 -60.59 49.24
N LYS A 467 94.29 -60.25 50.04
CA LYS A 467 94.10 -59.52 51.33
C LYS A 467 94.00 -58.00 51.26
N THR A 468 94.28 -57.34 50.13
CA THR A 468 94.44 -55.86 50.10
C THR A 468 93.30 -55.10 49.41
N ALA A 469 92.35 -55.79 48.79
CA ALA A 469 91.27 -55.20 47.98
C ALA A 469 90.11 -54.53 48.78
N HIS A 470 90.32 -54.15 50.05
CA HIS A 470 89.22 -53.65 50.90
C HIS A 470 89.58 -52.52 51.89
N ILE A 471 90.80 -51.96 51.88
CA ILE A 471 91.27 -51.13 53.01
C ILE A 471 91.23 -49.60 52.81
N LYS A 472 91.52 -48.99 51.63
CA LYS A 472 91.66 -47.51 51.55
C LYS A 472 91.05 -46.74 50.36
N ASP A 473 90.08 -47.31 49.64
CA ASP A 473 89.14 -46.50 48.82
C ASP A 473 88.33 -45.49 49.66
N GLN A 474 88.40 -45.57 51.00
CA GLN A 474 87.63 -44.76 51.94
C GLN A 474 88.36 -43.52 52.49
N GLU A 475 89.67 -43.35 52.29
CA GLU A 475 90.44 -42.25 52.90
C GLU A 475 90.81 -41.09 51.95
N GLU A 476 91.35 -41.35 50.75
CA GLU A 476 91.96 -40.27 49.95
C GLU A 476 90.93 -39.46 49.12
N TYR A 477 89.76 -40.03 48.82
CA TYR A 477 88.66 -39.29 48.18
C TYR A 477 88.29 -38.03 48.99
N ASN A 478 88.29 -38.13 50.33
CA ASN A 478 88.03 -37.00 51.23
C ASN A 478 89.13 -35.92 51.22
N LYS A 479 90.39 -36.25 50.90
CA LYS A 479 91.48 -35.26 50.75
C LYS A 479 91.37 -34.46 49.46
N LYS A 480 90.89 -35.07 48.37
CA LYS A 480 90.72 -34.39 47.07
C LYS A 480 89.74 -33.21 47.15
N LEU A 481 88.74 -33.27 48.03
CA LEU A 481 87.72 -32.21 48.14
C LEU A 481 88.25 -30.90 48.78
N ASN A 482 89.14 -30.99 49.78
CA ASN A 482 89.54 -29.81 50.57
C ASN A 482 90.74 -29.02 50.00
N VAL A 483 91.67 -29.67 49.29
CA VAL A 483 92.87 -28.97 48.76
C VAL A 483 92.57 -28.20 47.47
N ILE A 484 91.66 -28.71 46.63
CA ILE A 484 91.26 -28.03 45.38
C ILE A 484 90.57 -26.69 45.71
N ASN A 485 89.72 -26.65 46.75
CA ASN A 485 89.10 -25.42 47.26
C ASN A 485 90.11 -24.34 47.70
N LYS A 486 91.36 -24.70 48.07
CA LYS A 486 92.44 -23.74 48.35
C LYS A 486 93.23 -23.33 47.09
N LYS A 487 93.35 -24.19 46.07
CA LYS A 487 94.06 -23.84 44.83
C LYS A 487 93.31 -22.82 43.99
N THR A 488 92.00 -23.00 43.78
CA THR A 488 91.22 -22.12 42.90
C THR A 488 91.12 -20.69 43.44
N LYS A 489 90.98 -20.53 44.77
CA LYS A 489 90.91 -19.19 45.41
C LYS A 489 92.22 -18.37 45.38
N LYS A 490 93.38 -18.96 45.08
CA LYS A 490 94.65 -18.22 45.02
C LYS A 490 95.16 -17.97 43.59
N ILE A 491 94.94 -18.90 42.65
CA ILE A 491 95.32 -18.69 41.24
C ILE A 491 94.50 -17.55 40.60
N VAL A 492 93.25 -17.35 41.04
CA VAL A 492 92.40 -16.20 40.68
C VAL A 492 93.02 -14.84 41.10
N ASN A 493 93.94 -14.80 42.07
CA ASN A 493 94.54 -13.54 42.53
C ASN A 493 95.85 -13.18 41.79
N ASP A 494 96.67 -14.14 41.34
CA ASP A 494 98.05 -13.85 40.90
C ASP A 494 98.23 -13.73 39.37
N PHE A 495 97.35 -14.31 38.52
CA PHE A 495 97.48 -14.20 37.05
C PHE A 495 96.69 -13.05 36.42
N ASN A 496 96.00 -12.24 37.22
CA ASN A 496 95.22 -11.05 36.80
C ASN A 496 96.08 -9.86 36.29
N ILE A 497 97.37 -10.07 35.96
CA ILE A 497 98.36 -8.98 35.79
C ILE A 497 99.10 -8.98 34.44
N LYS A 498 99.14 -10.07 33.65
CA LYS A 498 99.88 -10.08 32.37
C LYS A 498 99.13 -10.70 31.20
N LYS A 499 99.31 -10.06 30.04
CA LYS A 499 98.75 -10.39 28.73
C LYS A 499 97.27 -10.06 28.51
N LYS A 500 96.94 -8.81 28.88
CA LYS A 500 96.12 -7.94 28.02
C LYS A 500 96.91 -7.40 26.80
N ASP A 501 98.23 -7.56 26.80
CA ASP A 501 99.18 -7.10 25.77
C ASP A 501 100.28 -8.16 25.47
N ILE A 502 100.77 -8.20 24.22
CA ILE A 502 101.71 -9.14 23.55
C ILE A 502 101.05 -10.35 22.88
#